data_AF-A0A3M1G908-F1
#
_entry.id   AF-A0A3M1G908-F1
#
_cell.length_a   1.000
_cell.length_b   1.000
_cell.length_c   1.000
_cell.angle_alpha   90.00
_cell.angle_beta   90.00
_cell.angle_gamma   90.00
#
_symmetry.space_group_name_H-M   'P 1'
#
loop_
_entity.id
_entity.type
_entity.pdbx_description
1 polymer ?
#
loop_
_entity_poly.entity_id
_entity_poly.type
_entity_poly.pdbx_seq_one_letter_code
_entity_poly.pdbx_strand_id
1 'polypeptide(L)'
;MLQRKTQTAAFWRDHFTVTEEDLDFLHELVLDAPSPLTTDQLALSLIEEYQRRETLRMESELAKGKIYQPAGAYEIGQTLVFPALDFAVGEVVGVRPGENPEHGEFDVIQVVFNGDEKPREFAARLQTPHRLNAGSGPSEEGALLTAEEIYDLYKDEILESLLYALEEGDRSGEFVQVEGHWLLADMLADIHIGHLNIAEALIEMQGRPLSPDEILPELELDADISHPMQVISLNHALSQDERFDMV
;
A
#
# COMPACT_ATOMS: atom_id res chain seq x y z
N MET A 1 -17.18 -5.10 -13.58
CA MET A 1 -16.77 -4.00 -12.68
C MET A 1 -15.50 -4.48 -12.04
N LEU A 2 -14.40 -3.73 -12.14
CA LEU A 2 -13.22 -4.10 -11.38
C LEU A 2 -13.58 -3.92 -9.91
N GLN A 3 -13.81 -5.03 -9.23
CA GLN A 3 -13.98 -4.98 -7.79
C GLN A 3 -12.63 -4.63 -7.21
N ARG A 4 -12.51 -3.43 -6.65
CA ARG A 4 -11.34 -3.03 -5.88
C ARG A 4 -11.27 -3.95 -4.67
N LYS A 5 -10.29 -4.84 -4.63
CA LYS A 5 -10.13 -5.82 -3.55
C LYS A 5 -9.95 -5.09 -2.21
N THR A 6 -9.20 -3.99 -2.23
CA THR A 6 -8.99 -3.11 -1.08
C THR A 6 -10.30 -2.53 -0.52
N GLN A 7 -11.37 -2.52 -1.30
CA GLN A 7 -12.69 -2.01 -0.91
C GLN A 7 -13.64 -3.13 -0.44
N THR A 8 -13.10 -4.32 -0.16
CA THR A 8 -13.88 -5.49 0.28
C THR A 8 -13.42 -5.97 1.65
N ALA A 9 -14.39 -6.27 2.52
CA ALA A 9 -14.10 -6.82 3.84
C ALA A 9 -13.36 -8.18 3.77
N ALA A 10 -13.71 -9.02 2.78
CA ALA A 10 -13.11 -10.33 2.61
C ALA A 10 -11.59 -10.25 2.34
N PHE A 11 -11.13 -9.19 1.68
CA PHE A 11 -9.70 -8.99 1.47
C PHE A 11 -8.98 -8.78 2.81
N TRP A 12 -9.39 -7.78 3.59
CA TRP A 12 -8.72 -7.43 4.85
C TRP A 12 -8.89 -8.45 5.97
N ARG A 13 -10.05 -9.12 6.04
CA ARG A 13 -10.33 -10.08 7.12
C ARG A 13 -9.83 -11.50 6.85
N ASP A 14 -9.99 -11.98 5.61
CA ASP A 14 -9.82 -13.40 5.30
C ASP A 14 -8.55 -13.69 4.49
N HIS A 15 -8.00 -12.69 3.80
CA HIS A 15 -6.94 -12.88 2.81
C HIS A 15 -5.71 -12.01 3.01
N PHE A 16 -5.80 -10.97 3.84
CA PHE A 16 -4.68 -10.07 4.07
C PHE A 16 -3.61 -10.79 4.86
N THR A 17 -2.41 -10.80 4.29
CA THR A 17 -1.20 -11.24 4.94
C THR A 17 -0.07 -10.40 4.38
N VAL A 18 0.80 -9.91 5.27
CA VAL A 18 1.96 -9.14 4.85
C VAL A 18 2.90 -10.04 4.04
N THR A 19 3.20 -9.61 2.83
CA THR A 19 4.06 -10.33 1.89
C THR A 19 5.48 -9.79 1.88
N GLU A 20 6.41 -10.48 1.20
CA GLU A 20 7.78 -9.97 1.04
C GLU A 20 7.83 -8.61 0.33
N GLU A 21 6.97 -8.39 -0.68
CA GLU A 21 6.88 -7.10 -1.40
C GLU A 21 6.37 -5.97 -0.48
N ASP A 22 5.58 -6.31 0.54
CA ASP A 22 5.13 -5.36 1.54
C ASP A 22 6.26 -5.04 2.52
N LEU A 23 7.06 -6.03 2.92
CA LEU A 23 8.24 -5.82 3.75
C LEU A 23 9.32 -4.99 3.03
N ASP A 24 9.53 -5.20 1.73
CA ASP A 24 10.42 -4.36 0.92
C ASP A 24 9.96 -2.90 0.92
N PHE A 25 8.66 -2.67 0.70
CA PHE A 25 8.09 -1.34 0.76
C PHE A 25 8.22 -0.71 2.16
N LEU A 26 7.92 -1.46 3.22
CA LEU A 26 8.06 -0.96 4.60
C LEU A 26 9.51 -0.67 4.95
N HIS A 27 10.46 -1.47 4.47
CA HIS A 27 11.88 -1.24 4.65
C HIS A 27 12.30 0.08 3.99
N GLU A 28 11.95 0.29 2.72
CA GLU A 28 12.21 1.56 2.01
C GLU A 28 11.52 2.74 2.71
N LEU A 29 10.27 2.57 3.13
CA LEU A 29 9.50 3.60 3.84
C LEU A 29 10.18 4.03 5.14
N VAL A 30 10.63 3.08 5.97
CA VAL A 30 11.32 3.38 7.22
C VAL A 30 12.70 3.99 6.96
N LEU A 31 13.42 3.51 5.95
CA LEU A 31 14.73 4.03 5.57
C LEU A 31 14.67 5.50 5.14
N ASP A 32 13.67 5.86 4.33
CA ASP A 32 13.48 7.21 3.81
C ASP A 32 12.75 8.13 4.81
N ALA A 33 12.21 7.58 5.90
CA ALA A 33 11.45 8.36 6.86
C ALA A 33 12.37 9.34 7.62
N PRO A 34 11.96 10.61 7.78
CA PRO A 34 12.73 11.59 8.54
C PRO A 34 12.71 11.32 10.06
N SER A 35 11.82 10.44 10.51
CA SER A 35 11.61 10.07 11.90
C SER A 35 11.10 8.64 11.99
N PRO A 36 11.30 7.95 13.14
CA PRO A 36 10.74 6.62 13.39
C PRO A 36 9.21 6.61 13.18
N LEU A 37 8.68 5.48 12.72
CA LEU A 37 7.27 5.33 12.42
C LEU A 37 6.59 4.43 13.44
N THR A 38 5.39 4.77 13.87
CA THR A 38 4.59 3.87 14.73
C THR A 38 3.99 2.73 13.92
N THR A 39 3.58 1.65 14.59
CA THR A 39 2.87 0.54 13.92
C THR A 39 1.61 1.03 13.18
N ASP A 40 0.90 1.99 13.75
CA ASP A 40 -0.31 2.56 13.14
C ASP A 40 0.03 3.34 11.85
N GLN A 41 1.14 4.08 11.83
CA GLN A 41 1.61 4.78 10.64
C GLN A 41 2.05 3.81 9.55
N LEU A 42 2.79 2.76 9.90
CA LEU A 42 3.20 1.72 8.96
C LEU A 42 1.98 1.02 8.34
N ALA A 43 0.99 0.66 9.16
CA ALA A 43 -0.25 0.06 8.69
C ALA A 43 -1.01 0.99 7.73
N LEU A 44 -1.14 2.27 8.07
CA LEU A 44 -1.82 3.24 7.21
C LEU A 44 -1.10 3.40 5.86
N SER A 45 0.23 3.58 5.87
CA SER A 45 1.03 3.68 4.65
C SER A 45 0.97 2.40 3.81
N LEU A 46 0.89 1.23 4.44
CA LEU A 46 0.72 -0.03 3.73
C LEU A 46 -0.65 -0.08 3.02
N ILE A 47 -1.73 0.32 3.69
CA ILE A 47 -3.07 0.39 3.07
C ILE A 47 -3.07 1.35 1.89
N GLU A 48 -2.47 2.53 2.04
CA GLU A 48 -2.32 3.51 0.95
C GLU A 48 -1.56 2.91 -0.24
N GLU A 49 -0.47 2.18 0.04
CA GLU A 49 0.32 1.52 -0.99
C GLU A 49 -0.49 0.45 -1.73
N TYR A 50 -1.29 -0.36 -1.02
CA TYR A 50 -2.22 -1.31 -1.64
C TYR A 50 -3.22 -0.61 -2.56
N GLN A 51 -3.81 0.50 -2.12
CA GLN A 51 -4.73 1.30 -2.95
C GLN A 51 -4.03 1.91 -4.17
N ARG A 52 -2.78 2.37 -4.01
CA ARG A 52 -1.95 2.95 -5.08
C ARG A 52 -1.58 1.90 -6.12
N ARG A 53 -1.05 0.74 -5.70
CA ARG A 53 -0.73 -0.40 -6.58
C ARG A 53 -1.96 -0.86 -7.36
N GLU A 54 -3.11 -0.95 -6.69
CA GLU A 54 -4.37 -1.29 -7.34
C GLU A 54 -4.78 -0.24 -8.37
N THR A 55 -4.70 1.04 -8.04
CA THR A 55 -5.00 2.14 -8.96
C THR A 55 -4.09 2.15 -10.18
N LEU A 56 -2.78 1.98 -9.99
CA LEU A 56 -1.83 1.89 -11.10
C LEU A 56 -2.09 0.68 -11.99
N ARG A 57 -2.45 -0.47 -11.41
CA ARG A 57 -2.85 -1.65 -12.18
C ARG A 57 -4.07 -1.35 -13.03
N MET A 58 -5.07 -0.67 -12.47
CA MET A 58 -6.25 -0.23 -13.23
C MET A 58 -5.88 0.68 -14.38
N GLU A 59 -5.11 1.73 -14.10
CA GLU A 59 -4.68 2.70 -15.11
C GLU A 59 -3.87 2.03 -16.23
N SER A 60 -2.99 1.10 -15.88
CA SER A 60 -2.22 0.32 -16.86
C SER A 60 -3.12 -0.54 -17.76
N GLU A 61 -4.10 -1.25 -17.18
CA GLU A 61 -5.07 -2.02 -17.97
C GLU A 61 -5.94 -1.10 -18.85
N LEU A 62 -6.29 0.08 -18.35
CA LEU A 62 -7.03 1.09 -19.09
C LEU A 62 -6.20 1.74 -20.21
N ALA A 63 -4.87 1.83 -20.06
CA ALA A 63 -3.98 2.38 -21.07
C ALA A 63 -3.77 1.44 -22.28
N LYS A 64 -4.14 0.15 -22.18
CA LYS A 64 -3.97 -0.85 -23.25
C LYS A 64 -4.90 -0.65 -24.45
N GLY A 65 -5.94 0.19 -24.33
CA GLY A 65 -6.86 0.47 -25.42
C GLY A 65 -8.04 1.34 -24.99
N LYS A 66 -8.92 1.69 -25.93
CA LYS A 66 -10.10 2.49 -25.60
C LYS A 66 -11.11 1.63 -24.84
N ILE A 67 -11.64 2.12 -23.71
CA ILE A 67 -12.68 1.40 -22.96
C ILE A 67 -13.91 1.21 -23.86
N TYR A 68 -14.39 -0.03 -23.94
CA TYR A 68 -15.66 -0.33 -24.59
C TYR A 68 -16.83 0.21 -23.77
N GLN A 69 -17.66 1.00 -24.43
CA GLN A 69 -18.88 1.64 -23.95
C GLN A 69 -19.94 1.44 -25.05
N PRO A 70 -21.11 0.86 -24.76
CA PRO A 70 -22.16 0.64 -25.75
C PRO A 70 -22.62 1.87 -26.54
N ALA A 71 -22.52 3.09 -25.99
CA ALA A 71 -22.83 4.35 -26.69
C ALA A 71 -21.69 4.81 -27.62
N GLY A 72 -20.50 4.24 -27.46
CA GLY A 72 -19.32 4.58 -28.24
C GLY A 72 -19.45 4.14 -29.70
N ALA A 73 -18.80 4.90 -30.58
CA ALA A 73 -18.54 4.49 -31.96
C ALA A 73 -17.12 3.92 -32.07
N TYR A 74 -16.98 2.87 -32.87
CA TYR A 74 -15.75 2.09 -33.02
C TYR A 74 -15.52 1.72 -34.48
N GLU A 75 -14.26 1.55 -34.85
CA GLU A 75 -13.82 1.23 -36.21
C GLU A 75 -13.09 -0.10 -36.26
N ILE A 76 -13.08 -0.74 -37.43
CA ILE A 76 -12.33 -1.98 -37.67
C ILE A 76 -10.82 -1.70 -37.49
N GLY A 77 -10.12 -2.58 -36.76
CA GLY A 77 -8.71 -2.43 -36.38
C GLY A 77 -8.50 -1.69 -35.07
N GLN A 78 -9.56 -1.27 -34.38
CA GLN A 78 -9.45 -0.59 -33.09
C GLN A 78 -9.32 -1.59 -31.93
N THR A 79 -8.33 -1.36 -31.06
CA THR A 79 -8.16 -2.10 -29.81
C THR A 79 -9.06 -1.53 -28.71
N LEU A 80 -9.89 -2.38 -28.14
CA LEU A 80 -10.81 -2.07 -27.06
C LEU A 80 -10.54 -2.89 -25.81
N VAL A 81 -10.75 -2.28 -24.66
CA VAL A 81 -10.67 -2.92 -23.34
C VAL A 81 -12.08 -3.11 -22.80
N PHE A 82 -12.42 -4.31 -22.32
CA PHE A 82 -13.76 -4.67 -21.85
C PHE A 82 -13.82 -4.83 -20.32
N PRO A 83 -14.24 -3.81 -19.55
CA PRO A 83 -14.27 -3.88 -18.07
C PRO A 83 -15.29 -4.88 -17.50
N ALA A 84 -16.26 -5.30 -18.31
CA ALA A 84 -17.25 -6.32 -17.94
C ALA A 84 -16.75 -7.76 -18.19
N LEU A 85 -15.62 -7.91 -18.89
CA LEU A 85 -14.99 -9.19 -19.22
C LEU A 85 -13.56 -9.20 -18.68
N ASP A 86 -13.37 -8.81 -17.42
CA ASP A 86 -12.07 -8.81 -16.74
C ASP A 86 -10.94 -8.09 -17.51
N PHE A 87 -11.27 -6.96 -18.15
CA PHE A 87 -10.34 -6.14 -18.94
C PHE A 87 -9.74 -6.87 -20.14
N ALA A 88 -10.47 -7.87 -20.66
CA ALA A 88 -10.09 -8.53 -21.89
C ALA A 88 -9.85 -7.49 -23.00
N VAL A 89 -8.67 -7.58 -23.60
CA VAL A 89 -8.26 -6.74 -24.72
C VAL A 89 -8.69 -7.45 -25.99
N GLY A 90 -9.46 -6.76 -26.83
CA GLY A 90 -9.94 -7.29 -28.09
C GLY A 90 -9.82 -6.28 -29.22
N GLU A 91 -9.66 -6.78 -30.43
CA GLU A 91 -9.61 -5.97 -31.64
C GLU A 91 -10.93 -6.06 -32.39
N VAL A 92 -11.45 -4.91 -32.83
CA VAL A 92 -12.65 -4.85 -33.66
C VAL A 92 -12.34 -5.37 -35.06
N VAL A 93 -12.92 -6.50 -35.45
CA VAL A 93 -12.74 -7.12 -36.77
C VAL A 93 -13.91 -6.86 -37.72
N GLY A 94 -15.03 -6.36 -37.22
CA GLY A 94 -16.21 -6.07 -38.03
C GLY A 94 -17.16 -5.09 -37.36
N VAL A 95 -17.90 -4.33 -38.17
CA VAL A 95 -18.96 -3.44 -37.72
C VAL A 95 -20.14 -3.61 -38.67
N ARG A 96 -21.33 -3.87 -38.13
CA ARG A 96 -22.57 -4.03 -38.91
C ARG A 96 -23.71 -3.24 -38.27
N PRO A 97 -24.64 -2.68 -39.05
CA PRO A 97 -25.83 -2.05 -38.47
C PRO A 97 -26.72 -3.09 -37.79
N GLY A 98 -27.29 -2.71 -36.65
CA GLY A 98 -28.28 -3.44 -35.88
C GLY A 98 -29.55 -2.62 -35.73
N GLU A 99 -30.70 -3.30 -35.74
CA GLU A 99 -32.00 -2.68 -35.51
C GLU A 99 -32.75 -3.50 -34.48
N ASN A 100 -33.23 -2.85 -33.42
CA ASN A 100 -34.08 -3.48 -32.43
C ASN A 100 -35.29 -2.56 -32.18
N PRO A 101 -36.54 -3.08 -32.30
CA PRO A 101 -37.76 -2.32 -32.01
C PRO A 101 -37.77 -1.60 -30.65
N GLU A 102 -37.04 -2.11 -29.65
CA GLU A 102 -36.97 -1.52 -28.30
C GLU A 102 -35.83 -0.50 -28.12
N HIS A 103 -34.80 -0.52 -28.96
CA HIS A 103 -33.58 0.28 -28.78
C HIS A 103 -33.25 1.19 -29.97
N GLY A 104 -33.99 1.09 -31.06
CA GLY A 104 -33.78 1.86 -32.28
C GLY A 104 -32.60 1.36 -33.11
N GLU A 105 -31.99 2.28 -33.88
CA GLU A 105 -30.79 2.03 -34.66
C GLU A 105 -29.54 2.03 -33.75
N PHE A 106 -28.72 0.99 -33.88
CA PHE A 106 -27.43 0.88 -33.20
C PHE A 106 -26.46 0.10 -34.11
N ASP A 107 -25.17 0.08 -33.77
CA ASP A 107 -24.18 -0.73 -34.47
C ASP A 107 -23.88 -1.99 -33.66
N VAL A 108 -23.48 -3.07 -34.33
CA VAL A 108 -22.95 -4.28 -33.70
C VAL A 108 -21.50 -4.43 -34.15
N ILE A 109 -20.57 -4.40 -33.20
CA ILE A 109 -19.15 -4.64 -33.43
C ILE A 109 -18.84 -6.11 -33.18
N GLN A 110 -17.98 -6.68 -34.01
CA GLN A 110 -17.40 -8.01 -33.83
C GLN A 110 -15.98 -7.83 -33.31
N VAL A 111 -15.69 -8.43 -32.17
CA VAL A 111 -14.41 -8.28 -31.47
C VAL A 111 -13.77 -9.65 -31.27
N VAL A 112 -12.51 -9.78 -31.68
CA VAL A 112 -11.69 -10.96 -31.43
C VAL A 112 -10.80 -10.68 -30.21
N PHE A 113 -10.84 -11.59 -29.25
CA PHE A 113 -9.97 -11.55 -28.07
C PHE A 113 -8.77 -12.46 -28.27
N ASN A 114 -7.65 -12.12 -27.64
CA ASN A 114 -6.44 -12.97 -27.66
C ASN A 114 -6.76 -14.36 -27.07
N GLY A 115 -6.74 -15.39 -27.92
CA GLY A 115 -7.01 -16.79 -27.54
C GLY A 115 -8.38 -17.34 -27.94
N ASP A 116 -9.30 -16.51 -28.44
CA ASP A 116 -10.60 -16.95 -28.94
C ASP A 116 -10.56 -17.18 -30.46
N GLU A 117 -10.98 -18.37 -30.93
CA GLU A 117 -11.10 -18.66 -32.38
C GLU A 117 -12.31 -17.97 -33.04
N LYS A 118 -13.26 -17.46 -32.25
CA LYS A 118 -14.51 -16.86 -32.76
C LYS A 118 -14.69 -15.43 -32.25
N PRO A 119 -15.06 -14.48 -33.13
CA PRO A 119 -15.40 -13.13 -32.72
C PRO A 119 -16.67 -13.15 -31.86
N ARG A 120 -16.69 -12.30 -30.83
CA ARG A 120 -17.89 -12.02 -30.01
C ARG A 120 -18.54 -10.72 -30.47
N GLU A 121 -19.85 -10.65 -30.40
CA GLU A 121 -20.62 -9.48 -30.84
C GLU A 121 -21.00 -8.58 -29.67
N PHE A 122 -20.84 -7.27 -29.85
CA PHE A 122 -21.13 -6.24 -28.85
C PHE A 122 -21.88 -5.08 -29.48
N ALA A 123 -22.73 -4.39 -28.72
CA ALA A 123 -23.48 -3.23 -29.21
C ALA A 123 -22.62 -1.96 -29.19
N ALA A 124 -22.76 -1.11 -30.21
CA ALA A 124 -22.10 0.18 -30.34
C ALA A 124 -23.14 1.23 -30.76
N ARG A 125 -22.86 2.51 -30.50
CA ARG A 125 -23.77 3.63 -30.77
C ARG A 125 -25.18 3.46 -30.19
N LEU A 126 -25.31 2.68 -29.12
CA LEU A 126 -26.57 2.44 -28.44
C LEU A 126 -27.09 3.74 -27.85
N GLN A 127 -28.27 4.17 -28.27
CA GLN A 127 -28.90 5.41 -27.82
C GLN A 127 -29.56 5.28 -26.44
N THR A 128 -29.87 4.05 -26.03
CA THR A 128 -30.48 3.79 -24.73
C THR A 128 -29.44 3.87 -23.60
N PRO A 129 -29.82 4.36 -22.41
CA PRO A 129 -28.95 4.35 -21.24
C PRO A 129 -28.47 2.93 -20.93
N HIS A 130 -27.16 2.76 -20.82
CA HIS A 130 -26.56 1.49 -20.43
C HIS A 130 -25.64 1.70 -19.23
N ARG A 131 -25.60 0.74 -18.31
CA ARG A 131 -24.75 0.78 -17.10
C ARG A 131 -23.23 0.88 -17.40
N LEU A 132 -22.84 0.64 -18.65
CA LEU A 132 -21.45 0.73 -19.12
C LEU A 132 -21.14 2.09 -19.80
N ASN A 133 -22.17 2.93 -20.03
CA ASN A 133 -22.06 4.25 -20.65
C ASN A 133 -22.03 5.39 -19.62
N ALA A 134 -22.60 5.17 -18.42
CA ALA A 134 -22.30 6.01 -17.26
C ALA A 134 -20.79 5.93 -17.06
N GLY A 135 -20.10 7.00 -17.42
CA GLY A 135 -18.68 6.97 -17.69
C GLY A 135 -17.88 6.36 -16.55
N SER A 136 -16.73 5.83 -16.94
CA SER A 136 -15.40 5.77 -16.33
C SER A 136 -15.01 6.83 -15.28
N GLY A 137 -15.96 7.35 -14.51
CA GLY A 137 -15.78 7.91 -13.18
C GLY A 137 -16.42 6.96 -12.18
N PRO A 138 -16.18 7.13 -10.87
CA PRO A 138 -16.75 6.28 -9.83
C PRO A 138 -18.28 6.48 -9.80
N SER A 139 -19.03 5.74 -10.63
CA SER A 139 -20.49 5.76 -10.59
C SER A 139 -21.01 4.73 -9.61
N GLU A 140 -21.41 5.26 -8.45
CA GLU A 140 -22.52 4.82 -7.60
C GLU A 140 -22.37 3.52 -6.80
N GLU A 141 -21.38 3.44 -5.91
CA GLU A 141 -21.37 2.55 -4.73
C GLU A 141 -20.52 3.20 -3.61
N GLY A 142 -21.08 4.16 -2.87
CA GLY A 142 -20.38 4.84 -1.77
C GLY A 142 -19.19 5.70 -2.21
N ALA A 143 -18.73 6.60 -1.35
CA ALA A 143 -17.35 7.07 -1.49
C ALA A 143 -16.45 5.83 -1.30
N LEU A 144 -15.43 5.67 -2.14
CA LEU A 144 -14.39 4.68 -1.88
C LEU A 144 -13.84 4.94 -0.48
N LEU A 145 -13.69 3.90 0.33
CA LEU A 145 -13.13 4.01 1.66
C LEU A 145 -11.71 4.56 1.55
N THR A 146 -11.43 5.61 2.33
CA THR A 146 -10.07 6.11 2.49
C THR A 146 -9.20 5.09 3.22
N ALA A 147 -7.88 5.28 3.20
CA ALA A 147 -6.99 4.43 3.96
C ALA A 147 -7.31 4.49 5.46
N GLU A 148 -7.66 5.67 6.00
CA GLU A 148 -8.08 5.81 7.39
C GLU A 148 -9.37 5.05 7.68
N GLU A 149 -10.37 5.12 6.78
CA GLU A 149 -11.63 4.39 6.98
C GLU A 149 -11.43 2.87 6.94
N ILE A 150 -10.58 2.37 6.04
CA ILE A 150 -10.22 0.94 6.00
C ILE A 150 -9.48 0.55 7.29
N TYR A 151 -8.51 1.37 7.69
CA TYR A 151 -7.74 1.14 8.90
C TYR A 151 -8.66 1.07 10.12
N ASP A 152 -9.58 2.01 10.30
CA ASP A 152 -10.52 2.01 11.43
C ASP A 152 -11.46 0.80 11.44
N LEU A 153 -11.80 0.25 10.25
CA LEU A 153 -12.70 -0.91 10.12
C LEU A 153 -12.02 -2.26 10.34
N TYR A 154 -10.73 -2.37 10.04
CA TYR A 154 -9.97 -3.64 10.00
C TYR A 154 -8.62 -3.55 10.73
N LYS A 155 -8.50 -2.61 11.69
CA LYS A 155 -7.26 -2.33 12.44
C LYS A 155 -6.67 -3.59 13.05
N ASP A 156 -7.51 -4.40 13.68
CA ASP A 156 -7.05 -5.57 14.44
C ASP A 156 -6.40 -6.61 13.52
N GLU A 157 -7.05 -6.95 12.40
CA GLU A 157 -6.53 -7.93 11.44
C GLU A 157 -5.25 -7.43 10.75
N ILE A 158 -5.21 -6.14 10.40
CA ILE A 158 -4.06 -5.53 9.74
C ILE A 158 -2.86 -5.46 10.68
N LEU A 159 -3.07 -4.99 11.92
CA LEU A 159 -2.01 -4.91 12.91
C LEU A 159 -1.50 -6.27 13.33
N GLU A 160 -2.37 -7.27 13.50
CA GLU A 160 -1.95 -8.64 13.84
C GLU A 160 -1.01 -9.20 12.76
N SER A 161 -1.40 -9.10 11.48
CA SER A 161 -0.52 -9.57 10.40
C SER A 161 0.76 -8.74 10.26
N LEU A 162 0.70 -7.44 10.51
CA LEU A 162 1.86 -6.56 10.41
C LEU A 162 2.86 -6.83 11.52
N LEU A 163 2.41 -6.87 12.77
CA LEU A 163 3.27 -7.17 13.92
C LEU A 163 3.89 -8.56 13.79
N TYR A 164 3.11 -9.56 13.38
CA TYR A 164 3.66 -10.90 13.13
C TYR A 164 4.80 -10.86 12.11
N ALA A 165 4.63 -10.14 11.00
CA ALA A 165 5.66 -10.07 9.96
C ALA A 165 6.91 -9.29 10.41
N LEU A 166 6.76 -8.27 11.25
CA LEU A 166 7.87 -7.45 11.74
C LEU A 166 8.60 -8.08 12.94
N GLU A 167 7.90 -8.80 13.82
CA GLU A 167 8.48 -9.38 15.05
C GLU A 167 8.92 -10.83 14.88
N GLU A 168 8.14 -11.63 14.15
CA GLU A 168 8.30 -13.09 14.08
C GLU A 168 8.53 -13.60 12.64
N GLY A 169 8.42 -12.72 11.65
CA GLY A 169 8.62 -13.04 10.24
C GLY A 169 10.08 -13.32 9.87
N ASP A 170 10.31 -13.82 8.66
CA ASP A 170 11.65 -14.19 8.18
C ASP A 170 12.66 -13.02 8.18
N ARG A 171 12.15 -11.78 8.09
CA ARG A 171 12.95 -10.52 8.09
C ARG A 171 12.82 -9.74 9.39
N SER A 172 12.34 -10.36 10.47
CA SER A 172 12.18 -9.65 11.76
C SER A 172 13.48 -9.07 12.30
N GLY A 173 14.63 -9.68 11.96
CA GLY A 173 15.95 -9.14 12.33
C GLY A 173 16.31 -7.80 11.70
N GLU A 174 15.61 -7.37 10.64
CA GLU A 174 15.84 -6.09 9.97
C GLU A 174 15.07 -4.94 10.63
N PHE A 175 13.98 -5.24 11.35
CA PHE A 175 13.11 -4.26 11.98
C PHE A 175 13.26 -4.32 13.50
N VAL A 176 13.47 -3.17 14.13
CA VAL A 176 13.57 -3.07 15.59
C VAL A 176 12.51 -2.12 16.10
N GLN A 177 11.77 -2.58 17.12
CA GLN A 177 10.81 -1.74 17.83
C GLN A 177 11.46 -1.12 19.09
N VAL A 178 11.35 0.20 19.21
CA VAL A 178 11.78 0.95 20.40
C VAL A 178 10.68 1.93 20.78
N GLU A 179 10.20 1.84 22.03
CA GLU A 179 9.14 2.72 22.57
C GLU A 179 7.90 2.83 21.64
N GLY A 180 7.50 1.73 21.01
CA GLY A 180 6.34 1.70 20.10
C GLY A 180 6.60 2.29 18.70
N HIS A 181 7.85 2.58 18.37
CA HIS A 181 8.28 3.02 17.05
C HIS A 181 9.18 1.98 16.39
N TRP A 182 9.08 1.88 15.06
CA TRP A 182 9.81 0.95 14.22
C TRP A 182 10.93 1.66 13.49
N LEU A 183 12.09 1.00 13.50
CA LEU A 183 13.31 1.42 12.83
C LEU A 183 13.94 0.24 12.13
N LEU A 184 14.89 0.52 11.23
CA LEU A 184 15.76 -0.53 10.71
C LEU A 184 16.92 -0.77 11.67
N ALA A 185 17.29 -2.04 11.83
CA ALA A 185 18.43 -2.44 12.67
C ALA A 185 19.72 -1.70 12.28
N ASP A 186 19.94 -1.51 10.98
CA ASP A 186 21.11 -0.83 10.41
C ASP A 186 21.13 0.69 10.67
N MET A 187 20.01 1.29 11.09
CA MET A 187 19.94 2.72 11.43
C MET A 187 20.23 3.00 12.90
N LEU A 188 20.32 1.97 13.74
CA LEU A 188 20.64 2.15 15.15
C LEU A 188 22.12 2.49 15.32
N ALA A 189 22.41 3.44 16.21
CA ALA A 189 23.76 3.72 16.63
C ALA A 189 24.33 2.51 17.38
N ASP A 190 25.59 2.18 17.11
CA ASP A 190 26.28 1.10 17.81
C ASP A 190 26.59 1.53 19.26
N ILE A 191 25.74 1.11 20.19
CA ILE A 191 25.89 1.41 21.61
C ILE A 191 26.45 0.20 22.34
N HIS A 192 27.75 0.27 22.63
CA HIS A 192 28.45 -0.75 23.40
C HIS A 192 28.56 -0.39 24.89
N ILE A 193 29.02 -1.36 25.70
CA ILE A 193 29.20 -1.22 27.16
C ILE A 193 30.00 0.02 27.60
N GLY A 194 30.94 0.49 26.79
CA GLY A 194 31.68 1.72 27.07
C GLY A 194 30.78 2.97 27.16
N HIS A 195 29.81 3.09 26.26
CA HIS A 195 28.85 4.20 26.24
C HIS A 195 27.91 4.12 27.45
N LEU A 196 27.47 2.91 27.81
CA LEU A 196 26.65 2.68 29.01
C LEU A 196 27.40 3.07 30.29
N ASN A 197 28.70 2.76 30.39
CA ASN A 197 29.52 3.19 31.54
C ASN A 197 29.67 4.72 31.63
N ILE A 198 29.76 5.41 30.49
CA ILE A 198 29.79 6.88 30.45
C ILE A 198 28.45 7.43 30.93
N ALA A 199 27.34 6.89 30.42
CA ALA A 199 25.99 7.28 30.85
C ALA A 199 25.78 7.10 32.37
N GLU A 200 26.19 5.95 32.92
CA GLU A 200 26.14 5.67 34.36
C GLU A 200 26.96 6.71 35.15
N ALA A 201 28.21 6.95 34.75
CA ALA A 201 29.08 7.92 35.42
C ALA A 201 28.51 9.34 35.39
N LEU A 202 27.86 9.75 34.30
CA LEU A 202 27.20 11.05 34.18
C LEU A 202 26.00 11.17 35.13
N ILE A 203 25.15 10.14 35.18
CA ILE A 203 24.00 10.08 36.09
C ILE A 203 24.47 10.13 37.56
N GLU A 204 25.49 9.34 37.91
CA GLU A 204 26.08 9.34 39.26
C GLU A 204 26.67 10.72 39.63
N MET A 205 27.40 11.36 38.72
CA MET A 205 28.00 12.67 38.95
C MET A 205 26.95 13.76 39.14
N GLN A 206 25.85 13.72 38.39
CA GLN A 206 24.76 14.70 38.48
C GLN A 206 23.80 14.39 39.64
N GLY A 207 23.77 13.14 40.11
CA GLY A 207 22.92 12.69 41.21
C GLY A 207 21.43 12.75 40.89
N ARG A 208 21.04 12.69 39.61
CA ARG A 208 19.65 12.72 39.13
C ARG A 208 19.51 11.98 37.80
N PRO A 209 18.29 11.55 37.42
CA PRO A 209 17.99 11.13 36.06
C PRO A 209 18.41 12.21 35.05
N LEU A 210 19.03 11.77 33.95
CA LEU A 210 19.41 12.62 32.83
C LEU A 210 18.57 12.27 31.60
N SER A 211 18.21 13.26 30.79
CA SER A 211 17.58 12.98 29.50
C SER A 211 18.61 12.48 28.49
N PRO A 212 18.18 11.77 27.43
CA PRO A 212 19.07 11.35 26.34
C PRO A 212 19.86 12.53 25.75
N ASP A 213 19.24 13.69 25.59
CA ASP A 213 19.90 14.92 25.10
C ASP A 213 21.03 15.42 26.01
N GLU A 214 21.00 15.08 27.30
CA GLU A 214 22.07 15.43 28.25
C GLU A 214 23.23 14.42 28.23
N ILE A 215 22.97 13.19 27.80
CA ILE A 215 23.96 12.09 27.78
C ILE A 215 24.66 12.03 26.42
N LEU A 216 23.91 12.12 25.32
CA LEU A 216 24.39 11.96 23.95
C LEU A 216 25.63 12.79 23.59
N PRO A 217 25.77 14.07 24.02
CA PRO A 217 26.95 14.88 23.69
C PRO A 217 28.28 14.29 24.19
N GLU A 218 28.24 13.45 25.24
CA GLU A 218 29.43 12.86 25.87
C GLU A 218 29.73 11.44 25.34
N LEU A 219 28.81 10.85 24.57
CA LEU A 219 28.97 9.49 24.03
C LEU A 219 29.77 9.44 22.72
N GLU A 220 30.02 10.60 22.07
CA GLU A 220 30.75 10.71 20.81
C GLU A 220 30.25 9.72 19.72
N LEU A 221 28.92 9.55 19.61
CA LEU A 221 28.30 8.69 18.60
C LEU A 221 28.55 9.21 17.17
N ASP A 222 28.39 8.33 16.19
CA ASP A 222 28.56 8.67 14.78
C ASP A 222 27.65 9.85 14.38
N ALA A 223 28.27 10.91 13.86
CA ALA A 223 27.60 12.14 13.46
C ALA A 223 26.75 11.97 12.19
N ASP A 224 26.95 10.90 11.42
CA ASP A 224 26.14 10.58 10.25
C ASP A 224 24.75 10.04 10.64
N ILE A 225 24.57 9.60 11.89
CA ILE A 225 23.30 9.13 12.43
C ILE A 225 22.47 10.33 12.92
N SER A 226 21.21 10.43 12.47
CA SER A 226 20.35 11.55 12.85
C SER A 226 20.05 11.56 14.35
N HIS A 227 19.89 12.75 14.94
CA HIS A 227 19.64 12.92 16.37
C HIS A 227 18.47 12.05 16.91
N PRO A 228 17.30 11.96 16.24
CA PRO A 228 16.23 11.08 16.70
C PRO A 228 16.64 9.61 16.80
N MET A 229 17.47 9.11 15.86
CA MET A 229 17.97 7.73 15.88
C MET A 229 18.94 7.51 17.04
N GLN A 230 19.81 8.49 17.32
CA GLN A 230 20.75 8.41 18.45
C GLN A 230 20.01 8.33 19.79
N VAL A 231 19.00 9.19 20.00
CA VAL A 231 18.15 9.18 21.21
C VAL A 231 17.51 7.81 21.41
N ILE A 232 16.93 7.27 20.34
CA ILE A 232 16.22 6.00 20.38
C ILE A 232 17.18 4.83 20.60
N SER A 233 18.32 4.83 19.93
CA SER A 233 19.36 3.81 20.13
C SER A 233 19.81 3.80 21.58
N LEU A 234 20.01 4.99 22.18
CA LEU A 234 20.41 5.13 23.59
C LEU A 234 19.33 4.60 24.53
N ASN A 235 18.08 5.00 24.35
CA ASN A 235 16.98 4.48 25.16
C ASN A 235 16.85 2.96 25.06
N HIS A 236 16.96 2.43 23.84
CA HIS A 236 16.95 0.99 23.61
C HIS A 236 18.08 0.30 24.40
N ALA A 237 19.31 0.75 24.24
CA ALA A 237 20.46 0.16 24.93
C ALA A 237 20.37 0.28 26.46
N LEU A 238 19.90 1.41 26.99
CA LEU A 238 19.69 1.61 28.43
C LEU A 238 18.59 0.67 28.97
N SER A 239 17.48 0.50 28.25
CA SER A 239 16.38 -0.39 28.66
C SER A 239 16.75 -1.87 28.70
N GLN A 240 17.82 -2.28 28.02
CA GLN A 240 18.31 -3.66 28.03
C GLN A 240 19.32 -3.92 29.16
N ASP A 241 19.72 -2.89 29.91
CA ASP A 241 20.74 -2.99 30.95
C ASP A 241 20.13 -2.74 32.35
N GLU A 242 20.23 -3.75 33.21
CA GLU A 242 19.63 -3.77 34.56
C GLU A 242 20.07 -2.58 35.45
N ARG A 243 21.20 -1.92 35.16
CA ARG A 243 21.66 -0.75 35.91
C ARG A 243 20.71 0.45 35.78
N PHE A 244 19.97 0.52 34.68
CA PHE A 244 19.11 1.65 34.34
C PHE A 244 17.62 1.34 34.53
N ASP A 245 17.27 0.15 35.01
CA ASP A 245 15.90 -0.35 35.21
C ASP A 245 15.13 0.38 36.34
N MET A 246 15.76 1.35 37.01
CA MET A 246 15.32 1.95 38.28
C MET A 246 15.49 3.49 38.36
N VAL A 247 15.63 4.19 37.23
CA VAL A 247 15.86 5.66 37.20
C VAL A 247 14.64 6.44 36.72
#